data_AF-A0A3S1MMP4-F1
#
_entry.id   AF-A0A3S1MMP4-F1
#
_cell.length_a   1.000
_cell.length_b   1.000
_cell.length_c   1.000
_cell.angle_alpha   90.00
_cell.angle_beta   90.00
_cell.angle_gamma   90.00
#
_symmetry.space_group_name_H-M   'P 1'
#
loop_
_entity.id
_entity.type
_entity.pdbx_description
1 polymer ?
#
loop_
_entity_poly.entity_id
_entity_poly.type
_entity_poly.pdbx_seq_one_letter_code
_entity_poly.pdbx_strand_id
1 'polypeptide(L)' 'MTIKIRLPGGVLKVKQRHELRRREHKGEVPVWQFGKYFVIWWPSTIPDRPSKSSNTDKELEMTLPSTGKGT' A
#
# COMPACT_ATOMS: atom_id res chain seq x y z
N MET A 1 -2.51 17.41 -6.45
CA MET A 1 -3.09 16.64 -7.56
C MET A 1 -2.20 15.45 -7.91
N THR A 2 -2.72 14.26 -7.64
CA THR A 2 -2.09 13.00 -8.03
C THR A 2 -3.00 12.25 -9.00
N ILE A 3 -2.54 11.99 -10.21
CA ILE A 3 -3.24 11.11 -11.16
C ILE A 3 -2.74 9.69 -10.92
N LYS A 4 -3.65 8.72 -10.81
CA LYS A 4 -3.33 7.30 -10.67
C LYS A 4 -3.83 6.54 -11.89
N ILE A 5 -2.94 5.84 -12.57
CA ILE A 5 -3.25 5.02 -13.74
C ILE A 5 -2.88 3.58 -13.39
N ARG A 6 -3.86 2.69 -13.41
CA ARG A 6 -3.62 1.25 -13.24
C ARG A 6 -3.14 0.70 -14.57
N LEU A 7 -1.99 0.06 -14.57
CA LEU A 7 -1.40 -0.59 -15.75
C LEU A 7 -1.15 -2.07 -15.41
N PRO A 8 -1.04 -2.96 -16.42
CA PRO A 8 -0.55 -4.31 -16.19
C PRO A 8 0.79 -4.26 -15.44
N GLY A 9 0.90 -5.02 -14.34
CA GLY A 9 2.11 -5.08 -13.52
C GLY A 9 2.25 -4.00 -12.44
N GLY A 10 1.37 -3.00 -12.35
CA GLY A 10 1.48 -1.98 -11.30
C GLY A 10 0.59 -0.73 -11.46
N VAL A 11 0.91 0.30 -10.69
CA VAL A 11 0.19 1.59 -10.72
C VAL A 11 1.19 2.70 -11.00
N LEU A 12 0.91 3.47 -12.06
CA LEU A 12 1.62 4.70 -12.34
C LEU A 12 0.94 5.83 -11.56
N LYS A 13 1.71 6.58 -10.77
CA LYS A 13 1.25 7.77 -10.05
C LYS A 13 1.96 8.98 -10.62
N VAL A 14 1.23 9.98 -11.06
CA VAL A 14 1.78 11.25 -11.56
C VAL A 14 1.50 12.33 -10.53
N LYS A 15 2.53 13.05 -10.12
CA LYS A 15 2.50 14.06 -9.06
C LYS A 15 3.27 15.32 -9.47
N GLN A 16 3.09 16.39 -8.71
CA GLN A 16 3.98 17.56 -8.76
C GLN A 16 5.10 17.43 -7.72
N ARG A 17 6.18 18.21 -7.89
CA ARG A 17 7.37 18.15 -7.02
C ARG A 17 7.06 18.24 -5.52
N HIS A 18 6.14 19.15 -5.14
CA HIS A 18 5.79 19.38 -3.74
C HIS A 18 4.90 18.27 -3.13
N GLU A 19 4.42 17.31 -3.95
CA GLU A 19 3.59 16.18 -3.50
C GLU A 19 4.37 14.87 -3.39
N LEU A 20 5.68 14.94 -3.67
CA LEU A 20 6.57 13.80 -3.55
C LEU A 20 6.69 13.38 -2.08
N ARG A 21 6.49 12.09 -1.83
CA ARG A 21 6.66 11.49 -0.50
C ARG A 21 8.14 11.23 -0.23
N ARG A 22 8.52 11.09 1.05
CA ARG A 22 9.90 10.76 1.46
C ARG A 22 10.49 9.55 0.71
N ARG A 23 9.67 8.51 0.44
CA ARG A 23 10.08 7.32 -0.32
C ARG A 23 10.45 7.63 -1.78
N GLU A 24 9.70 8.54 -2.39
CA GLU A 24 9.88 8.97 -3.78
C GLU A 24 11.13 9.85 -3.88
N HIS A 25 11.36 10.72 -2.89
CA HIS A 25 12.61 11.49 -2.78
C HIS A 25 13.85 10.63 -2.51
N LYS A 26 13.69 9.54 -1.76
CA LYS A 26 14.78 8.62 -1.42
C LYS A 26 15.07 7.59 -2.52
N GLY A 27 14.27 7.55 -3.58
CA GLY A 27 14.44 6.58 -4.68
C GLY A 27 14.10 5.13 -4.29
N GLU A 28 13.28 4.93 -3.25
CA GLU A 28 12.80 3.58 -2.86
C GLU A 28 11.81 3.00 -3.88
N VAL A 29 11.30 3.84 -4.78
CA VAL A 29 10.48 3.46 -5.92
C VAL A 29 11.02 4.14 -7.17
N PRO A 30 10.82 3.57 -8.38
CA PRO A 30 11.20 4.24 -9.60
C PRO A 30 10.45 5.57 -9.75
N VAL A 31 11.20 6.65 -9.95
CA VAL A 31 10.68 8.00 -10.17
C VAL A 31 11.35 8.60 -11.41
N TRP A 32 10.53 9.13 -12.32
CA TRP A 32 10.98 9.87 -13.50
C TRP A 32 10.43 11.29 -13.47
N GLN A 33 11.26 12.28 -13.80
CA GLN A 33 10.83 13.67 -13.91
C GLN A 33 10.53 14.02 -15.37
N PHE A 34 9.32 14.52 -15.64
CA PHE A 34 8.89 15.03 -16.93
C PHE A 34 8.42 16.48 -16.77
N GLY A 35 9.31 17.43 -17.06
CA GLY A 35 9.08 18.85 -16.81
C GLY A 35 8.84 19.14 -15.32
N LYS A 36 7.64 19.64 -15.00
CA LYS A 36 7.22 19.93 -13.62
C LYS A 36 6.56 18.75 -12.90
N TYR A 37 6.32 17.66 -13.62
CA TYR A 37 5.64 16.47 -13.10
C TYR A 37 6.64 15.36 -12.81
N PHE A 38 6.28 14.54 -11.84
CA PHE A 38 7.02 13.37 -11.41
C PHE A 38 6.13 12.15 -11.58
N VAL A 39 6.60 11.20 -12.37
CA VAL A 39 5.96 9.93 -12.65
C VAL A 39 6.60 8.88 -11.76
N ILE A 40 5.78 8.18 -10.98
CA ILE A 40 6.22 7.20 -9.99
C ILE A 40 5.60 5.86 -10.36
N TRP A 41 6.41 4.82 -10.51
CA TRP A 41 5.91 3.46 -10.74
C TRP A 41 5.83 2.70 -9.42
N TRP A 42 4.64 2.15 -9.15
CA TRP A 42 4.41 1.20 -8.06
C TRP A 42 4.18 -0.19 -8.64
N PRO A 43 5.20 -1.06 -8.62
CA PRO A 43 5.03 -2.46 -9.01
C PRO A 43 3.96 -3.14 -8.16
N SER A 44 3.15 -4.00 -8.77
CA SER A 44 2.15 -4.83 -8.09
C SER A 44 2.76 -5.80 -7.07
N THR A 45 4.04 -6.14 -7.22
CA THR A 45 4.82 -6.94 -6.27
C THR A 45 5.13 -6.19 -4.98
N ILE A 46 5.08 -4.86 -5.00
CA ILE A 46 5.27 -4.02 -3.83
C ILE A 46 3.89 -3.74 -3.25
N PRO A 47 3.53 -4.34 -2.10
CA PRO A 47 2.26 -4.03 -1.47
C PRO A 47 2.19 -2.53 -1.20
N ASP A 48 1.14 -1.88 -1.74
CA ASP A 48 0.82 -0.48 -1.43
C ASP A 48 0.56 -0.46 0.08
N ARG A 49 1.58 -0.07 0.86
CA ARG A 49 1.55 -0.12 2.34
C ARG A 49 0.20 0.39 2.82
N PRO A 50 -0.53 -0.36 3.65
CA PRO A 50 -1.91 -0.04 3.96
C PRO A 50 -1.95 1.31 4.67
N SER A 51 -2.73 2.24 4.12
CA SER A 51 -3.44 3.19 4.98
C SER A 51 -4.24 2.32 5.94
N LYS A 52 -3.93 2.40 7.24
CA LYS A 52 -4.59 1.69 8.34
C LYS A 52 -6.06 1.40 8.02
N SER A 53 -6.38 0.16 7.67
CA SER A 53 -7.70 -0.40 7.86
C SER A 53 -7.57 -1.31 9.07
N SER A 54 -7.90 -0.78 10.24
CA SER A 54 -8.19 -1.57 11.42
C SER A 54 -9.40 -2.44 11.09
N ASN A 55 -9.18 -3.74 10.88
CA ASN A 55 -10.17 -4.76 11.19
C ASN A 55 -9.42 -5.85 11.94
N THR A 56 -9.16 -5.55 13.21
CA THR A 56 -8.86 -6.55 14.22
C THR A 56 -10.18 -7.16 14.61
N ASP A 57 -10.64 -8.16 13.87
CA ASP A 57 -11.69 -9.08 14.29
C ASP A 57 -11.45 -10.35 13.49
N LYS A 58 -11.09 -11.45 14.17
CA LYS A 58 -11.16 -12.89 13.79
C LYS A 58 -10.14 -13.77 14.52
N GLU A 59 -9.19 -13.19 15.26
CA GLU A 59 -8.20 -13.95 16.06
C GLU A 59 -8.54 -13.96 17.57
N LEU A 60 -9.81 -14.16 17.93
CA LEU A 60 -10.19 -14.42 19.33
C LEU A 60 -11.22 -15.54 19.51
N GLU A 61 -11.69 -16.17 18.42
CA GLU A 61 -12.69 -17.26 18.43
C GLU A 61 -12.08 -18.65 18.17
N MET A 62 -10.76 -18.84 18.30
CA MET A 62 -10.10 -20.16 18.14
C MET A 62 -9.39 -20.67 19.40
N THR A 63 -9.48 -19.96 20.53
CA THR A 63 -8.73 -20.33 21.75
C THR A 63 -9.63 -20.46 22.98
N LEU A 64 -10.78 -21.11 22.85
CA LEU A 64 -11.51 -21.63 24.01
C LEU A 64 -11.69 -23.15 23.84
N PRO A 65 -10.96 -23.99 24.60
CA PRO A 65 -11.37 -25.38 24.73
C PRO A 65 -12.67 -25.42 25.53
N SER A 66 -13.73 -25.92 24.89
CA SER A 66 -15.01 -26.24 25.52
C SER A 66 -14.78 -27.27 26.62
N THR A 67 -14.79 -26.83 27.88
CA THR A 67 -14.95 -27.69 29.05
C THR A 67 -16.29 -28.41 28.94
N GLY A 68 -16.26 -29.72 28.68
CA GLY A 68 -17.43 -30.59 28.67
C GLY A 68 -17.13 -31.91 29.37
N LYS A 69 -17.69 -32.06 30.57
CA LYS A 69 -17.59 -33.21 31.48
C LYS A 69 -18.80 -34.15 31.23
N GLY A 70 -18.60 -35.46 31.41
CA GLY A 70 -19.67 -36.49 31.51
C GLY A 70 -19.55 -37.54 30.40
N THR A 71 -19.56 -38.84 30.66
CA THR A 71 -20.09 -39.63 31.79
C THR A 71 -19.28 -40.92 31.90
#